data_AF-A0A1M4WW03-F1
#
_entry.id   AF-A0A1M4WW03-F1
#
_cell.length_a   1.000
_cell.length_b   1.000
_cell.length_c   1.000
_cell.angle_alpha   90.00
_cell.angle_beta   90.00
_cell.angle_gamma   90.00
#
_symmetry.space_group_name_H-M   'P 1'
#
loop_
_entity.id
_entity.type
_entity.pdbx_description
1 polymer ?
#
loop_
_entity_poly.entity_id
_entity_poly.type
_entity_poly.pdbx_seq_one_letter_code
_entity_poly.pdbx_strand_id
1 'polypeptide(L)' 'MWILRASSLWVFYTWGVLVKNMIKDKSHSLGFRLVHIALAAISLGFGGAVWKVSNELASK' A
#
# COMPACT_ATOMS: atom_id res chain seq x y z
N MET A 1 15.55 10.87 -6.45
CA MET A 1 14.10 10.58 -6.24
C MET A 1 13.68 9.15 -6.59
N TRP A 2 14.42 8.42 -7.42
CA TRP A 2 14.00 7.14 -8.00
C TRP A 2 13.68 6.09 -6.92
N ILE A 3 14.43 6.09 -5.82
CA ILE A 3 14.23 5.18 -4.71
C ILE A 3 12.90 5.43 -3.97
N LEU A 4 12.48 6.68 -3.78
CA LEU A 4 11.19 7.00 -3.16
C LEU A 4 10.02 6.56 -4.04
N ARG A 5 10.13 6.81 -5.35
CA ARG A 5 9.14 6.34 -6.34
C ARG A 5 9.06 4.81 -6.38
N ALA A 6 10.20 4.13 -6.43
CA ALA A 6 10.27 2.67 -6.43
C ALA A 6 9.67 2.08 -5.14
N SER A 7 10.00 2.66 -3.98
CA SER A 7 9.43 2.25 -2.69
C SER A 7 7.91 2.48 -2.64
N SER A 8 7.40 3.60 -3.13
CA SER A 8 5.94 3.82 -3.23
C SER A 8 5.26 2.80 -4.13
N LEU A 9 5.83 2.49 -5.30
CA LEU A 9 5.30 1.44 -6.19
C LEU A 9 5.33 0.06 -5.52
N TRP A 10 6.39 -0.24 -4.78
CA TRP A 10 6.51 -1.48 -4.02
C TRP A 10 5.44 -1.60 -2.93
N VAL A 11 5.16 -0.51 -2.21
CA VAL A 11 4.06 -0.44 -1.23
C VAL A 11 2.73 -0.70 -1.92
N PHE A 12 2.44 -0.05 -3.05
CA PHE A 12 1.20 -0.28 -3.79
C PHE A 12 1.05 -1.75 -4.24
N TYR A 13 2.13 -2.34 -4.76
CA TYR A 13 2.12 -3.73 -5.22
C TYR A 13 1.89 -4.71 -4.06
N THR A 14 2.70 -4.64 -3.02
CA THR A 14 2.67 -5.60 -1.90
C THR A 14 1.33 -5.57 -1.16
N TRP A 15 0.84 -4.39 -0.81
CA TRP A 15 -0.43 -4.25 -0.13
C TRP A 15 -1.62 -4.57 -1.04
N GLY A 16 -1.55 -4.23 -2.33
CA GLY A 16 -2.56 -4.62 -3.31
C GLY A 16 -2.70 -6.15 -3.44
N VAL A 17 -1.58 -6.87 -3.52
CA VAL A 17 -1.57 -8.34 -3.57
C VAL A 17 -2.11 -8.94 -2.28
N LEU A 18 -1.69 -8.42 -1.12
CA LEU A 18 -2.14 -8.88 0.18
C LEU A 18 -3.66 -8.73 0.35
N VAL A 19 -4.21 -7.56 0.03
CA VAL A 19 -5.67 -7.31 0.09
C VAL A 19 -6.42 -8.25 -0.86
N LYS A 20 -5.95 -8.39 -2.10
CA LYS A 20 -6.55 -9.31 -3.08
C LYS A 20 -6.57 -10.74 -2.57
N ASN A 21 -5.48 -11.21 -1.97
CA ASN A 21 -5.39 -12.56 -1.43
C ASN A 21 -6.35 -12.75 -0.25
N MET A 22 -6.40 -11.81 0.68
CA MET A 22 -7.30 -11.90 1.83
C MET A 22 -8.78 -11.83 1.45
N ILE A 23 -9.16 -11.03 0.46
CA ILE A 23 -10.54 -10.98 -0.04
C ILE A 23 -10.95 -12.37 -0.56
N LYS A 24 -10.05 -13.04 -1.28
CA LYS A 24 -10.29 -14.38 -1.82
C LYS A 24 -10.28 -15.48 -0.76
N ASP A 25 -9.63 -15.26 0.38
CA ASP A 25 -9.16 -16.35 1.23
C ASP A 25 -10.23 -17.25 1.86
N LYS A 26 -11.42 -16.83 2.27
CA LYS A 26 -12.42 -17.65 3.05
C LYS A 26 -11.95 -18.42 4.33
N SER A 27 -10.69 -18.79 4.53
CA SER A 27 -10.21 -19.57 5.68
C SER A 27 -9.96 -18.73 6.93
N HIS A 28 -9.54 -17.47 6.77
CA HIS A 28 -9.30 -16.57 7.91
C HIS A 28 -10.57 -15.95 8.48
N SER A 29 -10.56 -15.67 9.79
CA SER A 29 -11.66 -15.00 10.50
C SER A 29 -11.90 -13.59 9.98
N LEU A 30 -13.15 -13.13 10.08
CA LEU A 30 -13.57 -11.83 9.54
C LEU A 30 -12.83 -10.66 10.22
N GLY A 31 -12.63 -10.73 11.55
CA GLY A 31 -11.89 -9.72 12.31
C GLY A 31 -10.43 -9.64 11.89
N PHE A 32 -9.76 -10.78 11.69
CA PHE A 32 -8.38 -10.80 11.17
C PHE A 32 -8.28 -10.11 9.82
N ARG A 33 -9.27 -10.32 8.94
CA ARG A 33 -9.28 -9.69 7.63
C ARG A 33 -9.47 -8.19 7.67
N LEU A 34 -10.40 -7.70 8.49
CA LEU A 34 -10.68 -6.28 8.58
C LEU A 34 -9.46 -5.49 9.03
N VAL A 35 -8.74 -5.96 10.05
CA VAL A 35 -7.53 -5.30 10.56
C VAL A 35 -6.48 -5.16 9.47
N HIS A 36 -6.23 -6.23 8.72
CA HIS A 36 -5.20 -6.22 7.69
C HIS A 36 -5.61 -5.39 6.45
N ILE A 37 -6.90 -5.36 6.08
CA ILE A 37 -7.40 -4.46 5.03
C ILE A 37 -7.27 -3.00 5.47
N ALA A 38 -7.60 -2.69 6.72
CA ALA A 38 -7.44 -1.33 7.27
C ALA A 38 -5.96 -0.91 7.29
N LEU A 39 -5.07 -1.79 7.72
CA LEU A 39 -3.62 -1.56 7.71
C LEU A 39 -3.09 -1.35 6.28
N ALA A 40 -3.61 -2.12 5.32
CA ALA A 40 -3.30 -1.93 3.91
C ALA A 40 -3.75 -0.55 3.41
N ALA A 41 -4.97 -0.12 3.74
CA ALA A 41 -5.48 1.19 3.34
C ALA A 41 -4.60 2.34 3.85
N ILE A 42 -4.19 2.29 5.12
CA ILE A 42 -3.28 3.28 5.72
C ILE A 42 -1.93 3.29 5.00
N SER A 43 -1.36 2.11 4.74
CA SER A 43 -0.06 1.97 4.10
C SER A 43 -0.07 2.46 2.64
N LEU A 44 -1.14 2.17 1.90
CA LEU A 44 -1.36 2.69 0.54
C LEU A 44 -1.47 4.22 0.54
N GLY A 45 -2.17 4.79 1.51
CA GLY A 45 -2.25 6.24 1.70
C GLY A 45 -0.87 6.88 1.93
N PHE A 46 -0.05 6.26 2.78
CA PHE A 46 1.32 6.72 3.03
C PHE A 46 2.20 6.62 1.76
N GLY A 47 2.10 5.52 1.02
CA GLY A 47 2.78 5.35 -0.28
C GLY A 47 2.41 6.44 -1.29
N GLY A 48 1.13 6.85 -1.33
CA GLY A 48 0.66 7.96 -2.16
C GLY A 48 1.21 9.32 -1.75
N ALA A 49 1.29 9.59 -0.44
CA ALA A 49 1.91 10.81 0.07
C ALA A 49 3.40 10.89 -0.30
N VAL A 50 4.15 9.79 -0.13
CA VAL A 50 5.57 9.70 -0.52
C VAL A 50 5.74 9.91 -2.03
N TRP A 51 4.85 9.34 -2.85
CA TRP A 51 4.87 9.53 -4.30
C TRP A 51 4.67 11.01 -4.67
N LYS A 52 3.69 11.68 -4.05
CA LYS A 52 3.43 13.10 -4.25
C LYS A 52 4.65 13.95 -3.88
N VAL A 53 5.19 13.78 -2.68
CA VAL A 53 6.39 14.50 -2.22
C VAL A 53 7.58 14.24 -3.13
N SER A 54 7.79 12.98 -3.55
CA SER A 54 8.87 12.66 -4.47
C SER A 54 8.72 13.34 -5.83
N ASN A 55 7.50 13.59 -6.31
CA ASN A 55 7.27 14.32 -7.55
C ASN A 55 7.50 15.82 -7.38
N GLU A 56 7.03 16.41 -6.29
CA GLU A 56 7.28 17.81 -5.96
C GLU A 56 8.78 18.10 -5.85
N LEU A 57 9.53 17.20 -5.19
CA LEU A 57 10.98 17.32 -5.10
C LEU A 57 11.66 17.17 -6.46
N ALA A 58 11.18 16.28 -7.34
CA ALA A 58 11.79 16.05 -8.65
C ALA A 58 11.54 17.19 -9.65
N SER A 59 10.51 18.00 -9.39
CA SER A 59 10.16 19.17 -10.20
C SER A 59 10.86 20.46 -9.75
N LYS A 60 11.60 20.43 -8.63
CA LYS A 60 12.47 21.51 -8.17
C LYS A 60 13.89 21.30 -8.68
#